data_AF-A0A653DCG4-F1
#
_entry.id   AF-A0A653DCG4-F1
#
_cell.length_a   1.000
_cell.length_b   1.000
_cell.length_c   1.000
_cell.angle_alpha   90.00
_cell.angle_beta   90.00
_cell.angle_gamma   90.00
#
_symmetry.space_group_name_H-M   'P 1'
#
loop_
_entity.id
_entity.type
_entity.pdbx_description
1 polymer ?
#
loop_
_entity_poly.entity_id
_entity_poly.type
_entity_poly.pdbx_seq_one_letter_code
_entity_poly.pdbx_strand_id
1 'polypeptide(L)'
;MKHLRFFKMRIALLALAAVISTSLAKPEVHPLSDEYIEHLNNKNLPWKAGRNFDRDIPRSYLKRLLGAKTMKVRSGLKTIHHEDNGEDLPKEFDARKHWSNCKSIGVIPDQSGCSSC
;
A
#
# COMPACT_ATOMS: atom_id res chain seq x y z
N MET A 1 8.01 40.51 -43.44
CA MET A 1 8.78 39.24 -43.34
C MET A 1 9.29 38.92 -41.93
N LYS A 2 9.88 39.85 -41.16
CA LYS A 2 10.40 39.58 -39.79
C LYS A 2 9.31 39.10 -38.82
N HIS A 3 8.14 39.73 -38.85
CA HIS A 3 6.99 39.38 -38.00
C HIS A 3 6.52 37.91 -38.17
N LEU A 4 6.51 37.43 -39.41
CA LEU A 4 6.13 36.05 -39.73
C LEU A 4 7.19 35.02 -39.27
N ARG A 5 8.48 35.41 -39.30
CA ARG A 5 9.57 34.58 -38.75
C ARG A 5 9.48 34.49 -37.22
N PHE A 6 9.22 35.60 -36.54
CA PHE A 6 9.00 35.60 -35.08
C PHE A 6 7.78 34.78 -34.67
N PHE A 7 6.69 34.87 -35.43
CA PHE A 7 5.49 34.07 -35.19
C PHE A 7 5.75 32.56 -35.34
N LYS A 8 6.41 32.15 -36.43
CA LYS A 8 6.81 30.74 -36.65
C LYS A 8 7.77 30.22 -35.57
N MET A 9 8.72 31.04 -35.12
CA MET A 9 9.68 30.67 -34.07
C MET A 9 8.99 30.47 -32.71
N ARG A 10 7.99 31.29 -32.37
CA ARG A 10 7.19 31.11 -31.15
C ARG A 10 6.37 29.81 -31.18
N ILE A 11 5.76 29.48 -32.33
CA ILE A 11 5.03 28.22 -32.49
C ILE A 11 5.98 27.02 -32.31
N ALA A 12 7.16 27.06 -32.93
CA ALA A 12 8.15 26.00 -32.80
C ALA A 12 8.62 25.81 -31.34
N LEU A 13 8.86 26.90 -30.61
CA LEU A 13 9.23 26.85 -29.20
C LEU A 13 8.10 26.30 -28.31
N LEU A 14 6.85 26.68 -28.56
CA LEU A 14 5.70 26.16 -27.81
C LEU A 14 5.47 24.67 -28.09
N ALA A 15 5.62 24.23 -29.33
CA ALA A 15 5.54 22.82 -29.70
C ALA A 15 6.65 22.00 -29.02
N LEU A 16 7.88 22.51 -29.02
CA LEU A 16 9.01 21.86 -28.35
C LEU A 16 8.78 21.77 -26.83
N ALA A 17 8.30 22.85 -26.20
CA ALA A 17 7.95 22.84 -24.79
C ALA A 17 6.86 21.81 -24.46
N ALA A 18 5.81 21.71 -25.29
CA ALA A 18 4.75 20.73 -25.10
C ALA A 18 5.26 19.28 -25.22
N VAL A 19 6.12 18.99 -26.20
CA VAL A 19 6.75 17.67 -26.37
C VAL A 19 7.60 17.33 -25.14
N ILE A 20 8.44 18.26 -24.68
CA ILE A 20 9.26 18.08 -23.46
C ILE A 20 8.35 17.80 -22.25
N SER A 21 7.32 18.62 -22.02
CA SER A 21 6.38 18.43 -20.90
C SER A 21 5.68 17.06 -20.93
N THR A 22 5.21 16.60 -22.09
CA THR A 22 4.57 15.27 -22.21
C THR A 22 5.55 14.11 -22.02
N SER A 23 6.80 14.24 -22.47
CA SER A 23 7.83 13.20 -22.31
C SER A 23 8.34 13.05 -20.87
N LEU A 24 8.28 14.14 -20.09
CA LEU A 24 8.64 14.16 -18.66
C LEU A 24 7.45 13.89 -17.74
N ALA A 25 6.23 13.87 -18.27
CA ALA A 25 5.05 13.53 -17.49
C ALA A 25 5.15 12.08 -17.04
N LYS A 26 5.28 11.87 -15.72
CA LYS A 26 5.08 10.57 -15.11
C LYS A 26 3.60 10.47 -14.75
N PRO A 27 2.78 9.71 -15.49
CA PRO A 27 1.41 9.46 -15.05
C PRO A 27 1.47 8.80 -13.67
N GLU A 28 0.86 9.43 -12.67
CA GLU A 28 0.69 8.83 -11.35
C GLU A 28 -0.42 7.78 -11.47
N VAL A 29 -0.01 6.51 -11.64
CA VAL A 29 -0.96 5.40 -11.64
C VAL A 29 -1.61 5.32 -10.27
N HIS A 30 -2.94 5.39 -10.23
CA HIS A 30 -3.66 5.31 -8.97
C HIS A 30 -3.35 3.97 -8.27
N PRO A 31 -2.93 3.96 -7.00
CA PRO A 31 -2.40 2.75 -6.35
C PRO A 31 -3.43 1.63 -6.15
N LEU A 32 -4.73 1.91 -6.33
CA LEU A 32 -5.80 0.89 -6.30
C LEU A 32 -6.43 0.62 -7.68
N SER A 33 -5.84 1.13 -8.76
CA SER A 33 -6.30 0.87 -10.13
C SER A 33 -6.04 -0.57 -10.56
N ASP A 34 -6.79 -1.04 -11.57
CA ASP A 34 -6.52 -2.34 -12.20
C ASP A 34 -5.13 -2.35 -12.88
N GLU A 35 -4.70 -1.23 -13.45
CA GLU A 35 -3.35 -1.06 -14.02
C GLU A 35 -2.25 -1.30 -12.98
N TYR A 36 -2.43 -0.80 -11.75
CA TYR A 36 -1.46 -1.03 -10.68
C TYR A 36 -1.46 -2.49 -10.20
N ILE A 37 -2.62 -3.14 -10.15
CA ILE A 37 -2.73 -4.57 -9.85
C ILE A 37 -1.97 -5.41 -10.89
N GLU A 38 -2.15 -5.11 -12.17
CA GLU A 38 -1.44 -5.79 -13.27
C GLU A 38 0.07 -5.53 -13.19
N HIS A 39 0.46 -4.28 -12.96
CA HIS A 39 1.85 -3.90 -12.76
C HIS A 39 2.53 -4.71 -11.63
N LEU A 40 1.85 -4.92 -10.50
CA LEU A 40 2.35 -5.73 -9.39
C LEU A 40 2.43 -7.21 -9.75
N ASN A 41 1.41 -7.75 -10.41
CA ASN A 41 1.37 -9.16 -10.81
C ASN A 41 2.44 -9.52 -11.85
N ASN A 42 2.93 -8.54 -12.62
CA ASN A 42 4.03 -8.72 -13.56
C ASN A 42 5.43 -8.72 -12.90
N LYS A 43 5.54 -8.47 -11.59
CA LYS A 43 6.84 -8.37 -10.87
C LYS A 43 7.37 -9.69 -10.29
N ASN A 44 6.82 -10.85 -10.65
CA ASN A 44 7.21 -12.17 -10.09
C ASN A 44 7.32 -12.16 -8.55
N LEU A 45 6.30 -11.60 -7.89
CA LEU A 45 6.25 -11.50 -6.43
C LEU A 45 5.76 -12.83 -5.84
N PRO A 46 6.13 -13.17 -4.58
CA PRO A 46 5.64 -14.38 -3.91
C PRO A 46 4.15 -14.31 -3.53
N TRP A 47 3.48 -13.20 -3.89
CA TRP A 47 2.07 -12.94 -3.65
C TRP A 47 1.43 -12.34 -4.91
N LYS A 48 0.11 -12.50 -5.02
CA LYS A 48 -0.69 -11.99 -6.14
C LYS A 48 -1.55 -10.82 -5.69
N ALA A 49 -1.46 -9.69 -6.40
CA ALA A 49 -2.32 -8.53 -6.20
C ALA A 49 -3.75 -8.83 -6.67
N GLY A 50 -4.73 -8.35 -5.91
CA GLY A 50 -6.16 -8.44 -6.22
C GLY A 50 -6.94 -7.26 -5.63
N ARG A 51 -8.20 -7.13 -6.04
CA ARG A 51 -9.08 -6.05 -5.59
C ARG A 51 -9.80 -6.44 -4.30
N ASN A 52 -9.56 -5.67 -3.23
CA ASN A 52 -10.25 -5.83 -1.94
C ASN A 52 -11.29 -4.73 -1.67
N PHE A 53 -11.13 -3.55 -2.27
CA PHE A 53 -12.03 -2.41 -2.10
C PHE A 53 -12.67 -2.03 -3.44
N ASP A 54 -13.89 -1.49 -3.36
CA ASP A 54 -14.61 -0.93 -4.50
C ASP A 54 -13.80 0.18 -5.19
N ARG A 55 -14.06 0.36 -6.49
CA ARG A 55 -13.30 1.31 -7.34
C ARG A 55 -13.48 2.76 -6.90
N ASP A 56 -14.64 3.08 -6.33
CA ASP A 56 -15.06 4.40 -5.86
C ASP A 56 -14.84 4.59 -4.35
N ILE A 57 -14.13 3.67 -3.68
CA ILE A 57 -13.81 3.80 -2.26
C ILE A 57 -13.07 5.12 -2.01
N PRO A 58 -13.56 5.97 -1.07
CA PRO A 58 -12.92 7.25 -0.85
C PRO A 58 -11.58 7.06 -0.14
N ARG A 59 -10.56 7.79 -0.58
CA ARG A 59 -9.22 7.74 0.03
C ARG A 59 -9.24 8.05 1.54
N SER A 60 -10.21 8.82 2.02
CA SER A 60 -10.43 9.08 3.44
C SER A 60 -10.81 7.83 4.23
N TYR A 61 -11.61 6.92 3.65
CA TYR A 61 -11.96 5.65 4.26
C TYR A 61 -10.71 4.78 4.44
N LEU A 62 -9.89 4.65 3.39
CA LEU A 62 -8.63 3.89 3.43
C LEU A 62 -7.67 4.43 4.49
N LYS A 63 -7.53 5.76 4.59
CA LYS A 63 -6.71 6.38 5.64
C LYS A 63 -7.24 6.06 7.04
N ARG A 64 -8.56 5.99 7.20
CA ARG A 64 -9.20 5.68 8.48
C ARG A 64 -8.96 4.25 8.94
N LEU A 65 -8.73 3.33 8.01
CA LEU A 65 -8.31 1.95 8.33
C LEU A 65 -6.90 1.86 8.94
N LEU A 66 -6.10 2.94 8.89
CA LEU A 66 -4.71 2.99 9.37
C LEU A 66 -4.63 3.74 10.72
N GLY A 67 -5.28 3.20 11.76
CA GLY A 67 -5.44 3.86 13.07
C GLY A 67 -4.22 3.80 13.99
N ALA A 68 -3.40 2.77 13.84
CA ALA A 68 -2.23 2.56 14.70
C ALA A 68 -1.18 3.68 14.53
N LYS A 69 -0.88 4.37 15.64
CA LYS A 69 0.22 5.34 15.70
C LYS A 69 1.52 4.62 16.03
N THR A 70 2.64 5.07 15.45
CA THR A 70 3.97 4.66 15.87
C THR A 70 4.18 5.06 17.33
N MET A 71 4.04 4.09 18.24
CA MET A 71 4.30 4.29 19.65
C MET A 71 5.80 4.21 19.90
N LYS A 72 6.37 5.22 20.57
CA LYS A 72 7.64 5.03 21.28
C LYS A 72 7.40 3.93 22.31
N VAL A 73 8.35 2.99 22.46
CA VAL A 73 8.28 1.91 23.46
C VAL A 73 7.78 2.50 24.77
N ARG A 74 6.61 2.04 25.25
CA ARG A 74 6.05 2.54 26.51
C ARG A 74 7.07 2.27 27.62
N SER A 75 7.59 3.33 28.23
CA SER A 75 8.36 3.20 29.47
C SER A 75 7.49 2.54 30.53
N GLY A 76 8.01 1.49 31.18
CA GLY A 76 7.31 0.79 32.28
C GLY A 76 6.62 -0.52 31.90
N LEU A 77 6.76 -1.03 30.67
CA LEU A 77 6.41 -2.42 30.39
C LEU A 77 7.46 -3.35 31.00
N LYS A 78 7.02 -4.33 31.80
CA LYS A 78 7.89 -5.36 32.35
C LYS A 78 8.28 -6.35 31.25
N THR A 79 9.58 -6.54 31.04
CA THR A 79 10.08 -7.65 30.23
C THR A 79 9.83 -8.96 30.97
N ILE A 80 9.21 -9.92 30.30
CA ILE A 80 9.06 -11.30 30.79
C ILE A 80 10.15 -12.12 30.12
N HIS A 81 10.92 -12.85 30.92
CA HIS A 81 11.91 -13.80 30.42
C HIS A 81 11.27 -15.18 30.37
N HIS A 82 11.50 -15.90 29.28
CA HIS A 82 11.10 -17.29 29.13
C HIS A 82 12.36 -18.15 29.19
N GLU A 83 12.28 -19.27 29.91
CA GLU A 83 13.34 -20.28 29.87
C GLU A 83 13.30 -20.95 28.50
N ASP A 84 14.43 -20.91 27.79
CA ASP A 84 14.61 -21.72 26.60
C ASP A 84 14.91 -23.15 27.09
N ASN A 85 13.95 -24.05 26.86
CA ASN A 85 14.07 -25.46 27.23
C ASN A 85 14.99 -26.23 26.27
N GLY A 86 15.59 -25.57 25.28
CA GLY A 86 16.45 -26.17 24.28
C GLY A 86 15.69 -27.01 23.25
N GLU A 87 14.37 -26.89 23.19
CA GLU A 87 13.56 -27.56 22.18
C GLU A 87 13.52 -26.74 20.89
N ASP A 88 13.70 -27.41 19.75
CA ASP A 88 13.60 -26.77 18.45
C ASP A 88 12.16 -26.32 18.18
N LEU A 89 12.00 -25.07 17.75
CA LEU A 89 10.71 -24.54 17.32
C LEU A 89 10.21 -25.30 16.09
N PRO A 90 8.88 -25.53 15.98
CA PRO A 90 8.32 -26.21 14.82
C PRO A 90 8.51 -25.37 13.55
N LYS A 91 8.74 -26.04 12.42
CA LYS A 91 8.86 -25.40 11.11
C LYS A 91 7.62 -24.59 10.72
N GLU A 92 6.44 -25.03 11.17
CA GLU A 92 5.17 -24.35 10.96
C GLU A 92 4.34 -24.38 12.24
N PHE A 93 3.64 -23.29 12.54
CA PHE A 93 2.76 -23.18 13.70
C PHE A 93 1.46 -22.45 13.32
N ASP A 94 0.31 -23.01 13.74
CA ASP A 94 -1.01 -22.38 13.58
C ASP A 94 -1.74 -22.44 14.92
N ALA A 95 -1.95 -21.27 15.53
CA ALA A 95 -2.61 -21.12 16.82
C ALA A 95 -4.03 -21.73 16.83
N ARG A 96 -4.73 -21.69 15.68
CA ARG A 96 -6.08 -22.25 15.56
C ARG A 96 -6.08 -23.77 15.64
N LYS A 97 -4.99 -24.41 15.19
CA LYS A 97 -4.82 -25.88 15.28
C LYS A 97 -4.36 -26.28 16.67
N HIS A 98 -3.42 -25.54 17.24
CA HIS A 98 -2.84 -25.84 18.56
C HIS A 98 -3.85 -25.65 19.70
N TRP A 99 -4.62 -24.55 19.68
CA TRP A 99 -5.69 -24.28 20.64
C TRP A 99 -7.07 -24.40 19.99
N SER A 100 -7.38 -25.58 19.46
CA SER A 100 -8.60 -25.85 18.67
C SER A 100 -9.91 -25.58 19.40
N ASN A 101 -9.93 -25.69 20.74
CA ASN A 101 -11.08 -25.38 21.57
C ASN A 101 -11.30 -23.87 21.76
N CYS A 102 -10.29 -23.04 21.49
CA CYS A 102 -10.37 -21.58 21.58
C CYS A 102 -10.90 -20.99 20.26
N LYS A 103 -12.23 -21.01 20.07
CA LYS A 103 -12.90 -20.50 18.87
C LYS A 103 -12.55 -19.05 18.53
N SER A 104 -12.24 -18.21 19.53
CA SER A 104 -11.89 -16.80 19.36
C SER A 104 -10.66 -16.56 18.50
N ILE A 105 -9.70 -17.49 18.45
CA ILE A 105 -8.46 -17.34 17.67
C ILE A 105 -8.73 -17.32 16.17
N GLY A 106 -9.79 -17.99 15.72
CA GLY A 106 -10.20 -18.00 14.31
C GLY A 106 -11.10 -16.83 13.89
N VAL A 107 -11.44 -15.93 14.81
CA VAL A 107 -12.36 -14.82 14.54
C VAL A 107 -11.62 -13.68 13.85
N ILE A 108 -12.17 -13.19 12.75
CA ILE A 108 -11.68 -12.00 12.04
C ILE A 108 -12.59 -10.81 12.41
N PRO A 109 -12.13 -9.87 13.25
CA PRO A 109 -12.94 -8.72 13.65
C PRO A 109 -12.98 -7.65 12.56
N ASP A 110 -14.08 -6.88 12.51
CA ASP A 110 -14.24 -5.71 11.64
C ASP A 110 -14.16 -4.41 12.46
N GLN A 111 -13.21 -3.54 12.09
CA GLN A 111 -13.07 -2.20 12.68
C GLN A 111 -14.04 -1.16 12.08
N SER A 112 -14.78 -1.54 11.04
CA SER A 112 -15.73 -0.71 10.31
C SER A 112 -15.09 0.62 9.85
N GLY A 113 -15.86 1.70 9.86
CA GLY A 113 -15.40 3.05 9.56
C GLY A 113 -14.66 3.73 10.72
N CYS A 114 -13.95 3.01 11.59
CA CYS A 114 -13.22 3.58 12.72
C CYS A 114 -11.71 3.33 12.63
N SER A 115 -10.92 4.26 13.15
CA SER A 115 -9.46 4.12 13.31
C SER A 115 -9.12 3.42 14.62
N SER A 116 -9.69 2.23 14.84
CA SER A 116 -9.60 1.49 16.10
C SER A 116 -8.57 0.35 16.11
N CYS A 117 -7.85 0.15 15.01
CA CYS A 117 -6.72 -0.77 14.93
C CYS A 117 -5.42 -0.19 15.50
#